data_AF-A0A819NFT2-F1
#
_entry.id   AF-A0A819NFT2-F1
#
_cell.length_a   1.000
_cell.length_b   1.000
_cell.length_c   1.000
_cell.angle_alpha   90.00
_cell.angle_beta   90.00
_cell.angle_gamma   90.00
#
_symmetry.space_group_name_H-M   'P 1'
#
loop_
_entity.id
_entity.type
_entity.pdbx_description
1 polymer ?
#
loop_
_entity_poly.entity_id
_entity_poly.type
_entity_poly.pdbx_seq_one_letter_code
_entity_poly.pdbx_strand_id
1 'polypeptide(L)'
;MIYSFITVYPELSGVVKDPEQKHKLAAIDYDVLLEFSNYFKYFVKVTEVLSADKHPTIHLVLPLKQWLINLSKPNAHDSAAIASLKKYMHREIASYWELEDVHFMAVILQPNFKYLHVCPAVKDKCYNLLNDEIERRRAESRSSYASSSLSYPTTTSQQTTEENDADIIESCFDLEQSQTRQQHMNDEFESYLNEETKLKRNDDLFQYWIQRQQKFPILYSIAKDILTIPATNTCVERLFSASGAAATESRTRLSADKLDKLMFLKKNHLALKFITNSTSPETNTTASASYDELSINERSKDLLDHQKNNTIEEQTDEANNDDDYFF
;
A
#
# COMPACT_ATOMS: atom_id res chain seq x y z
N MET A 1 -9.28 -14.81 -17.26
CA MET A 1 -10.06 -15.91 -17.87
C MET A 1 -11.50 -15.51 -18.16
N ILE A 2 -12.39 -15.31 -17.17
CA ILE A 2 -13.81 -14.96 -17.42
C ILE A 2 -13.93 -13.71 -18.32
N TYR A 3 -13.23 -12.63 -17.97
CA TYR A 3 -13.23 -11.41 -18.79
C TYR A 3 -12.76 -11.67 -20.22
N SER A 4 -11.60 -12.32 -20.39
CA SER A 4 -11.05 -12.69 -21.69
C SER A 4 -12.02 -13.56 -22.51
N PHE A 5 -12.69 -14.51 -21.86
CA PHE A 5 -13.67 -15.36 -22.51
C PHE A 5 -14.88 -14.56 -22.97
N ILE A 6 -15.44 -13.69 -22.12
CA ILE A 6 -16.55 -12.80 -22.49
C ILE A 6 -16.17 -11.92 -23.69
N THR A 7 -14.95 -11.38 -23.73
CA THR A 7 -14.48 -10.54 -24.85
C THR A 7 -14.44 -11.30 -26.17
N VAL A 8 -14.00 -12.55 -26.17
CA VAL A 8 -13.77 -13.35 -27.39
C VAL A 8 -14.99 -14.24 -27.71
N TYR A 9 -15.96 -14.36 -26.80
CA TYR A 9 -17.16 -15.19 -26.96
C TYR A 9 -17.95 -14.94 -28.26
N PRO A 10 -18.19 -13.67 -28.68
CA PRO A 10 -18.88 -13.40 -29.94
C PRO A 10 -18.15 -13.99 -31.15
N GLU A 11 -16.82 -13.93 -31.15
CA GLU A 11 -15.96 -14.44 -32.22
C GLU A 11 -15.88 -15.97 -32.20
N LEU A 12 -15.76 -16.57 -31.00
CA LEU A 12 -15.73 -18.03 -30.83
C LEU A 12 -17.01 -18.70 -31.33
N SER A 13 -18.16 -18.07 -31.14
CA SER A 13 -19.44 -18.60 -31.63
C SER A 13 -19.49 -18.78 -33.16
N GLY A 14 -18.74 -17.95 -33.90
CA GLY A 14 -18.63 -18.04 -35.36
C GLY A 14 -17.49 -18.95 -35.85
N VAL A 15 -16.42 -19.09 -35.06
CA VAL A 15 -15.19 -19.79 -35.48
C VAL A 15 -15.20 -21.28 -35.13
N VAL A 16 -15.82 -21.67 -34.02
CA VAL A 16 -15.84 -23.07 -33.58
C VAL A 16 -16.71 -23.89 -34.53
N LYS A 17 -16.09 -24.78 -35.33
CA LYS A 17 -16.80 -25.65 -36.29
C LYS A 17 -17.10 -27.04 -35.73
N ASP A 18 -16.30 -27.51 -34.78
CA ASP A 18 -16.44 -28.82 -34.15
C ASP A 18 -17.76 -28.94 -33.36
N PRO A 19 -18.63 -29.93 -33.64
CA PRO A 19 -19.91 -30.09 -32.97
C PRO A 19 -19.81 -30.28 -31.45
N GLU A 20 -18.78 -30.98 -30.97
CA GLU A 20 -18.60 -31.23 -29.54
C GLU A 20 -18.24 -29.92 -28.80
N GLN A 21 -17.32 -29.14 -29.36
CA GLN A 21 -16.98 -27.81 -28.84
C GLN A 21 -18.14 -26.81 -28.94
N LYS A 22 -18.95 -26.85 -30.02
CA LYS A 22 -20.17 -26.04 -30.12
C LYS A 22 -21.16 -26.36 -29.00
N HIS A 23 -21.36 -27.63 -28.69
CA HIS A 23 -22.24 -28.04 -27.60
C HIS A 23 -21.73 -27.54 -26.24
N LYS A 24 -20.41 -27.63 -25.98
CA LYS A 24 -19.78 -27.09 -24.77
C LYS A 24 -19.96 -25.57 -24.66
N LEU A 25 -19.83 -24.84 -25.78
CA LEU A 25 -20.01 -23.39 -25.83
C LEU A 25 -21.48 -22.99 -25.57
N ALA A 26 -22.43 -23.68 -26.20
CA ALA A 26 -23.86 -23.42 -26.02
C ALA A 26 -24.38 -23.75 -24.60
N ALA A 27 -23.69 -24.62 -23.87
CA ALA A 27 -24.01 -24.94 -22.48
C ALA A 27 -23.58 -23.82 -21.50
N ILE A 28 -22.80 -22.83 -21.94
CA ILE A 28 -22.36 -21.72 -21.12
C ILE A 28 -23.41 -20.61 -21.15
N ASP A 29 -23.93 -20.26 -19.98
CA ASP A 29 -24.80 -19.12 -19.80
C ASP A 29 -23.96 -17.82 -19.79
N TYR A 30 -23.99 -17.11 -20.92
CA TYR A 30 -23.23 -15.87 -21.12
C TYR A 30 -23.67 -14.75 -20.17
N ASP A 31 -24.97 -14.65 -19.88
CA ASP A 31 -25.51 -13.60 -19.00
C ASP A 31 -25.05 -13.81 -17.57
N VAL A 32 -25.06 -15.07 -17.09
CA VAL A 32 -24.49 -15.42 -15.78
C VAL A 32 -23.00 -15.10 -15.71
N LEU A 33 -22.22 -15.38 -16.75
CA LEU A 33 -20.80 -15.01 -16.79
C LEU A 33 -20.59 -13.49 -16.74
N LEU A 34 -21.43 -12.73 -17.44
CA LEU A 34 -21.38 -11.27 -17.42
C LEU A 34 -21.69 -10.72 -16.04
N GLU A 35 -22.71 -11.25 -15.37
CA GLU A 35 -23.03 -10.92 -13.98
C GLU A 35 -21.85 -11.23 -13.04
N PHE A 36 -21.22 -12.40 -13.20
CA PHE A 36 -20.05 -12.81 -12.40
C PHE A 36 -18.89 -11.84 -12.63
N SER A 37 -18.60 -11.50 -13.88
CA SER A 37 -17.56 -10.54 -14.25
C SER A 37 -17.81 -9.17 -13.61
N ASN A 38 -19.04 -8.67 -13.66
CA ASN A 38 -19.44 -7.39 -13.05
C ASN A 38 -19.26 -7.40 -11.52
N TYR A 39 -19.58 -8.51 -10.86
CA TYR A 39 -19.37 -8.67 -9.43
C TYR A 39 -17.88 -8.78 -9.06
N PHE A 40 -17.11 -9.60 -9.76
CA PHE A 40 -15.67 -9.78 -9.48
C PHE A 40 -14.83 -8.54 -9.76
N LYS A 41 -15.28 -7.62 -10.61
CA LYS A 41 -14.64 -6.32 -10.85
C LYS A 41 -14.36 -5.56 -9.54
N TYR A 42 -15.21 -5.69 -8.53
CA TYR A 42 -14.98 -5.03 -7.23
C TYR A 42 -13.84 -5.65 -6.44
N PHE A 43 -13.64 -6.97 -6.52
CA PHE A 43 -12.51 -7.67 -5.90
C PHE A 43 -11.19 -7.30 -6.57
N VAL A 44 -11.20 -7.18 -7.89
CA VAL A 44 -10.04 -6.67 -8.65
C VAL A 44 -9.66 -5.27 -8.15
N LYS A 45 -10.62 -4.35 -8.07
CA LYS A 45 -10.38 -3.00 -7.56
C LYS A 45 -9.83 -2.96 -6.13
N VAL A 46 -10.39 -3.78 -5.23
CA VAL A 46 -9.88 -3.86 -3.84
C VAL A 46 -8.44 -4.38 -3.83
N THR A 47 -8.16 -5.40 -4.64
CA THR A 47 -6.81 -5.97 -4.77
C THR A 47 -5.82 -4.94 -5.30
N GLU A 48 -6.20 -4.17 -6.33
CA GLU A 48 -5.38 -3.08 -6.88
C GLU A 48 -5.07 -2.01 -5.82
N VAL A 49 -6.08 -1.58 -5.06
CA VAL A 49 -5.92 -0.58 -4.00
C VAL A 49 -4.99 -1.08 -2.90
N LEU A 50 -5.17 -2.32 -2.43
CA LEU A 50 -4.33 -2.91 -1.38
C LEU A 50 -2.92 -3.28 -1.88
N SER A 51 -2.74 -3.42 -3.19
CA SER A 51 -1.46 -3.70 -3.85
C SER A 51 -0.61 -2.47 -4.14
N ALA A 52 -1.13 -1.27 -3.85
CA ALA A 52 -0.36 -0.04 -3.98
C ALA A 52 0.86 -0.05 -3.04
N ASP A 53 1.98 0.48 -3.52
CA ASP A 53 3.27 0.49 -2.81
C ASP A 53 3.88 1.89 -2.64
N LYS A 54 3.18 2.94 -3.07
CA LYS A 54 3.61 4.34 -2.94
C LYS A 54 2.96 5.08 -1.78
N HIS A 55 1.90 4.53 -1.21
CA HIS A 55 1.12 5.13 -0.11
C HIS A 55 0.72 4.05 0.89
N PRO A 56 0.41 4.40 2.15
CA PRO A 56 -0.08 3.44 3.14
C PRO A 56 -1.30 2.66 2.65
N THR A 57 -1.33 1.35 2.87
CA THR A 57 -2.47 0.50 2.47
C THR A 57 -3.10 -0.29 3.60
N ILE A 58 -2.36 -0.61 4.68
CA ILE A 58 -2.88 -1.45 5.78
C ILE A 58 -4.13 -0.88 6.47
N HIS A 59 -4.23 0.45 6.59
CA HIS A 59 -5.40 1.12 7.17
C HIS A 59 -6.70 0.90 6.36
N LEU A 60 -6.59 0.46 5.11
CA LEU A 60 -7.73 0.16 4.24
C LEU A 60 -8.23 -1.28 4.36
N VAL A 61 -7.46 -2.18 4.99
CA VAL A 61 -7.79 -3.62 5.02
C VAL A 61 -9.13 -3.87 5.73
N LEU A 62 -9.28 -3.38 6.96
CA LEU A 62 -10.53 -3.54 7.73
C LEU A 62 -11.76 -2.92 7.02
N PRO A 63 -11.77 -1.64 6.60
CA PRO A 63 -12.93 -1.07 5.93
C PRO A 63 -13.25 -1.73 4.59
N LEU A 64 -12.24 -2.13 3.79
CA LEU A 64 -12.47 -2.82 2.52
C LEU A 64 -12.97 -4.25 2.71
N LYS A 65 -12.47 -4.99 3.72
CA LYS A 65 -13.02 -6.29 4.11
C LYS A 65 -14.51 -6.14 4.48
N GLN A 66 -14.84 -5.19 5.35
CA GLN A 66 -16.22 -4.97 5.77
C GLN A 66 -17.12 -4.54 4.60
N TRP A 67 -16.60 -3.71 3.70
CA TRP A 67 -17.30 -3.30 2.49
C TRP A 67 -17.57 -4.49 1.56
N LEU A 68 -16.60 -5.38 1.32
CA LEU A 68 -16.78 -6.59 0.51
C LEU A 68 -17.76 -7.58 1.16
N ILE A 69 -17.74 -7.73 2.49
CA ILE A 69 -18.73 -8.54 3.23
C ILE A 69 -20.15 -7.99 2.97
N ASN A 70 -20.32 -6.67 3.01
CA ASN A 70 -21.61 -6.02 2.76
C ASN A 70 -22.04 -6.11 1.28
N LEU A 71 -21.10 -5.93 0.35
CA LEU A 71 -21.31 -6.09 -1.10
C LEU A 71 -21.76 -7.52 -1.44
N SER A 72 -21.27 -8.50 -0.69
CA SER A 72 -21.56 -9.93 -0.88
C SER A 72 -22.83 -10.40 -0.18
N LYS A 73 -23.66 -9.50 0.35
CA LYS A 73 -25.01 -9.85 0.82
C LYS A 73 -25.94 -9.96 -0.39
N PRO A 74 -26.64 -11.09 -0.59
CA PRO A 74 -27.63 -11.22 -1.65
C PRO A 74 -28.73 -10.17 -1.53
N ASN A 75 -29.21 -9.65 -2.67
CA ASN A 75 -30.31 -8.70 -2.75
C ASN A 75 -31.44 -9.24 -3.65
N ALA A 76 -32.59 -8.57 -3.63
CA ALA A 76 -33.79 -9.00 -4.36
C ALA A 76 -33.68 -8.91 -5.90
N HIS A 77 -32.69 -8.19 -6.42
CA HIS A 77 -32.43 -8.05 -7.86
C HIS A 77 -31.37 -9.01 -8.37
N ASP A 78 -30.75 -9.81 -7.50
CA ASP A 78 -29.74 -10.78 -7.90
C ASP A 78 -30.39 -12.00 -8.58
N SER A 79 -29.78 -12.48 -9.66
CA SER A 79 -30.11 -13.79 -10.23
C SER A 79 -29.85 -14.90 -9.21
N ALA A 80 -30.46 -16.07 -9.39
CA ALA A 80 -30.23 -17.22 -8.51
C ALA A 80 -28.73 -17.61 -8.46
N ALA A 81 -28.02 -17.48 -9.58
CA ALA A 81 -26.59 -17.73 -9.67
C ALA A 81 -25.78 -16.71 -8.86
N ILE A 82 -26.04 -15.41 -9.03
CA ILE A 82 -25.35 -14.36 -8.26
C ILE A 82 -25.67 -14.42 -6.78
N ALA A 83 -26.92 -14.64 -6.40
CA ALA A 83 -27.31 -14.77 -5.00
C ALA A 83 -26.54 -15.93 -4.32
N SER A 84 -26.39 -17.05 -5.04
CA SER A 84 -25.60 -18.20 -4.57
C SER A 84 -24.11 -17.87 -4.45
N LEU A 85 -23.54 -17.21 -5.47
CA LEU A 85 -22.13 -16.79 -5.46
C LEU A 85 -21.85 -15.79 -4.32
N LYS A 86 -22.69 -14.77 -4.17
CA LYS A 86 -22.57 -13.77 -3.09
C LYS A 86 -22.64 -14.41 -1.71
N LYS A 87 -23.59 -15.32 -1.49
CA LYS A 87 -23.71 -16.07 -0.24
C LYS A 87 -22.45 -16.87 0.07
N TYR A 88 -21.88 -17.54 -0.95
CA TYR A 88 -20.60 -18.23 -0.83
C TYR A 88 -19.48 -17.25 -0.46
N MET A 89 -19.27 -16.20 -1.26
CA MET A 89 -18.22 -15.21 -1.04
C MET A 89 -18.31 -14.50 0.31
N HIS A 90 -19.52 -14.15 0.76
CA HIS A 90 -19.74 -13.55 2.07
C HIS A 90 -19.19 -14.44 3.19
N ARG A 91 -19.45 -15.75 3.13
CA ARG A 91 -18.95 -16.73 4.10
C ARG A 91 -17.43 -16.85 3.99
N GLU A 92 -16.89 -17.01 2.79
CA GLU A 92 -15.45 -17.21 2.61
C GLU A 92 -14.66 -15.97 3.05
N ILE A 93 -15.10 -14.76 2.73
CA ILE A 93 -14.43 -13.52 3.19
C ILE A 93 -14.49 -13.39 4.71
N ALA A 94 -15.62 -13.74 5.32
CA ALA A 94 -15.75 -13.70 6.77
C ALA A 94 -14.82 -14.73 7.46
N SER A 95 -14.65 -15.90 6.84
CA SER A 95 -13.89 -17.03 7.41
C SER A 95 -12.39 -16.98 7.13
N TYR A 96 -11.97 -16.65 5.91
CA TYR A 96 -10.57 -16.75 5.48
C TYR A 96 -9.78 -15.45 5.60
N TRP A 97 -10.45 -14.29 5.49
CA TRP A 97 -9.77 -13.00 5.56
C TRP A 97 -9.56 -12.58 7.01
N GLU A 98 -8.70 -13.28 7.73
CA GLU A 98 -8.41 -12.98 9.13
C GLU A 98 -7.73 -11.61 9.31
N LEU A 99 -7.99 -10.98 10.46
CA LEU A 99 -7.43 -9.68 10.80
C LEU A 99 -6.62 -9.78 12.09
N GLU A 100 -5.41 -9.28 12.03
CA GLU A 100 -4.54 -9.07 13.19
C GLU A 100 -4.72 -7.68 13.82
N ASP A 101 -4.22 -7.51 15.05
CA ASP A 101 -4.35 -6.30 15.86
C ASP A 101 -3.82 -5.03 15.16
N VAL A 102 -2.77 -5.16 14.36
CA VAL A 102 -2.23 -4.06 13.53
C VAL A 102 -3.27 -3.48 12.57
N HIS A 103 -4.19 -4.27 12.03
CA HIS A 103 -5.25 -3.80 11.13
C HIS A 103 -6.29 -2.94 11.87
N PHE A 104 -6.58 -3.29 13.13
CA PHE A 104 -7.52 -2.56 13.97
C PHE A 104 -6.93 -1.23 14.46
N MET A 105 -5.62 -1.18 14.74
CA MET A 105 -4.94 0.07 15.05
C MET A 105 -4.79 0.96 13.80
N ALA A 106 -4.38 0.39 12.67
CA ALA A 106 -4.15 1.12 11.42
C ALA A 106 -5.35 1.94 10.95
N VAL A 107 -6.57 1.39 11.07
CA VAL A 107 -7.78 2.10 10.63
C VAL A 107 -8.05 3.37 11.45
N ILE A 108 -7.70 3.38 12.74
CA ILE A 108 -7.87 4.56 13.60
C ILE A 108 -6.88 5.65 13.25
N LEU A 109 -5.67 5.25 12.85
CA LEU A 109 -4.61 6.16 12.44
C LEU A 109 -4.88 6.84 11.09
N GLN A 110 -5.97 6.49 10.41
CA GLN A 110 -6.51 7.25 9.28
C GLN A 110 -7.62 8.19 9.80
N PRO A 111 -7.41 9.52 9.81
CA PRO A 111 -8.37 10.50 10.33
C PRO A 111 -9.80 10.36 9.81
N ASN A 112 -9.97 9.97 8.54
CA ASN A 112 -11.29 9.79 7.95
C ASN A 112 -12.05 8.56 8.48
N PHE A 113 -11.35 7.60 9.10
CA PHE A 113 -11.94 6.36 9.61
C PHE A 113 -11.86 6.22 11.13
N LYS A 114 -11.27 7.19 11.85
CA LYS A 114 -11.08 7.11 13.31
C LYS A 114 -12.36 6.94 14.12
N TYR A 115 -13.53 7.33 13.60
CA TYR A 115 -14.82 7.14 14.28
C TYR A 115 -15.49 5.78 13.99
N LEU A 116 -14.98 5.01 13.02
CA LEU A 116 -15.41 3.66 12.69
C LEU A 116 -16.90 3.47 12.35
N HIS A 117 -17.56 4.47 11.77
CA HIS A 117 -18.94 4.33 11.28
C HIS A 117 -19.14 3.20 10.26
N VAL A 118 -18.07 2.86 9.52
CA VAL A 118 -18.06 1.74 8.56
C VAL A 118 -18.02 0.36 9.23
N CYS A 119 -17.49 0.28 10.45
CA CYS A 119 -17.25 -0.96 11.20
C CYS A 119 -17.57 -0.77 12.70
N PRO A 120 -18.80 -0.40 13.08
CA PRO A 120 -19.10 0.01 14.46
C PRO A 120 -18.92 -1.13 15.48
N ALA A 121 -19.12 -2.39 15.05
CA ALA A 121 -19.02 -3.56 15.92
C ALA A 121 -17.61 -3.83 16.47
N VAL A 122 -16.55 -3.27 15.85
CA VAL A 122 -15.16 -3.45 16.30
C VAL A 122 -14.56 -2.19 16.92
N LYS A 123 -15.39 -1.15 17.13
CA LYS A 123 -14.92 0.17 17.58
C LYS A 123 -14.14 0.10 18.89
N ASP A 124 -14.72 -0.53 19.91
CA ASP A 124 -14.09 -0.65 21.23
C ASP A 124 -12.80 -1.44 21.15
N LYS A 125 -12.76 -2.52 20.35
CA LYS A 125 -11.53 -3.29 20.12
C LYS A 125 -10.43 -2.41 19.52
N CYS A 126 -10.73 -1.64 18.48
CA CYS A 126 -9.74 -0.77 17.84
C CYS A 126 -9.20 0.29 18.80
N TYR A 127 -10.09 0.91 19.59
CA TYR A 127 -9.71 1.95 20.54
C TYR A 127 -8.85 1.40 21.66
N ASN A 128 -9.24 0.25 22.24
CA ASN A 128 -8.48 -0.40 23.30
C ASN A 128 -7.07 -0.80 22.82
N LEU A 129 -6.96 -1.45 21.65
CA LEU A 129 -5.66 -1.85 21.10
C LEU A 129 -4.73 -0.65 20.87
N LEU A 130 -5.24 0.45 20.30
CA LEU A 130 -4.42 1.63 20.09
C LEU A 130 -4.04 2.29 21.42
N ASN A 131 -4.96 2.34 22.39
CA ASN A 131 -4.67 2.88 23.70
C ASN A 131 -3.63 2.05 24.46
N ASP A 132 -3.71 0.73 24.40
CA ASP A 132 -2.72 -0.18 25.01
C ASP A 132 -1.33 0.02 24.39
N GLU A 133 -1.26 0.19 23.06
CA GLU A 133 -0.02 0.49 22.35
C GLU A 133 0.55 1.87 22.73
N ILE A 134 -0.32 2.89 22.91
CA ILE A 134 0.09 4.21 23.42
C ILE A 134 0.69 4.08 24.82
N GLU A 135 0.01 3.38 25.74
CA GLU A 135 0.50 3.18 27.10
C GLU A 135 1.84 2.43 27.12
N ARG A 136 2.00 1.43 26.25
CA ARG A 136 3.27 0.71 26.09
C ARG A 136 4.41 1.66 25.69
N ARG A 137 4.19 2.51 24.67
CA ARG A 137 5.18 3.52 24.23
C ARG A 137 5.48 4.56 25.30
N ARG A 138 4.48 4.96 26.09
CA ARG A 138 4.64 5.86 27.25
C ARG A 138 5.53 5.23 28.31
N ALA A 139 5.35 3.95 28.62
CA ALA A 139 6.16 3.24 29.61
C ALA A 139 7.62 3.11 29.16
N GLU A 140 7.85 2.80 27.89
CA GLU A 140 9.20 2.67 27.30
C GLU A 140 9.98 3.99 27.32
N SER A 141 9.30 5.09 27.01
CA SER A 141 9.89 6.43 27.06
C SER A 141 10.29 6.82 28.49
N ARG A 142 9.43 6.51 29.48
CA ARG A 142 9.73 6.75 30.91
C ARG A 142 10.89 5.92 31.42
N SER A 143 10.98 4.64 31.03
CA SER A 143 12.08 3.75 31.41
C SER A 143 13.43 4.18 30.80
N SER A 144 13.41 4.65 29.55
CA SER A 144 14.60 5.16 28.86
C SER A 144 15.13 6.43 29.53
N TYR A 145 14.25 7.34 29.96
CA TYR A 145 14.63 8.56 30.68
C TYR A 145 15.14 8.29 32.11
N ALA A 146 14.54 7.33 32.82
CA ALA A 146 15.04 6.90 34.12
C ALA A 146 16.44 6.27 34.01
N SER A 147 16.74 5.58 32.91
CA SER A 147 18.05 4.99 32.69
C SER A 147 19.12 6.03 32.29
N SER A 148 18.75 7.10 31.58
CA SER A 148 19.67 8.18 31.21
C SER A 148 19.93 9.16 32.35
N SER A 149 18.96 9.43 33.23
CA SER A 149 19.14 10.34 34.37
C SER A 149 20.07 9.80 35.47
N LEU A 150 20.32 8.49 35.51
CA LEU A 150 21.32 7.85 36.39
C LEU A 150 22.77 7.97 35.87
N SER A 151 23.02 8.61 34.72
CA SER A 151 24.34 8.70 34.10
C SER A 151 25.05 10.06 34.22
N TYR A 152 24.52 10.99 35.03
CA TYR A 152 25.29 12.18 35.42
C TYR A 152 26.31 11.81 36.50
N PRO A 153 27.63 11.96 36.26
CA PRO A 153 28.59 11.86 37.34
C PRO A 153 28.33 13.05 38.26
N THR A 154 27.83 12.79 39.47
CA THR A 154 27.79 13.74 40.58
C THR A 154 29.23 14.09 40.96
N THR A 155 29.86 14.95 40.19
CA THR A 155 31.13 15.56 40.56
C THR A 155 30.79 16.88 41.20
N THR A 156 30.59 16.83 42.52
CA THR A 156 30.67 18.01 43.38
C THR A 156 32.08 18.60 43.20
N SER A 157 32.23 19.51 42.24
CA SER A 157 33.38 20.41 42.16
C SER A 157 32.83 21.82 42.25
N GLN A 158 32.99 22.38 43.45
CA GLN A 158 32.80 23.80 43.70
C GLN A 158 33.86 24.57 42.87
N GLN A 159 33.46 25.05 41.69
CA GLN A 159 34.18 26.13 41.02
C GLN A 159 33.15 27.16 40.55
N THR A 160 33.25 28.34 41.16
CA THR A 160 32.54 29.56 40.79
C THR A 160 32.98 29.99 39.38
N THR A 161 32.17 29.66 38.39
CA THR A 161 32.12 30.38 37.12
C THR A 161 30.74 31.01 37.04
N GLU A 162 30.68 32.31 36.76
CA GLU A 162 29.44 33.05 36.52
C GLU A 162 28.68 32.33 35.40
N GLU A 163 27.63 31.59 35.76
CA GLU A 163 26.74 30.94 34.80
C GLU A 163 26.08 32.04 33.96
N ASN A 164 26.27 31.98 32.65
CA ASN A 164 25.77 32.98 31.72
C ASN A 164 24.24 32.99 31.77
N ASP A 165 23.62 34.18 31.87
CA ASP A 165 22.16 34.33 31.94
C ASP A 165 21.44 33.59 30.80
N ALA A 166 22.07 33.49 29.63
CA ALA A 166 21.56 32.75 28.48
C ALA A 166 21.42 31.24 28.74
N ASP A 167 22.40 30.62 29.42
CA ASP A 167 22.41 29.18 29.69
C ASP A 167 21.33 28.81 30.73
N ILE A 168 21.10 29.68 31.71
CA ILE A 168 20.03 29.52 32.71
C ILE A 168 18.66 29.63 32.03
N ILE A 169 18.47 30.65 31.17
CA ILE A 169 17.22 30.85 30.42
C ILE A 169 16.93 29.65 29.50
N GLU A 170 17.94 29.14 28.80
CA GLU A 170 17.79 27.98 27.91
C GLU A 170 17.45 26.70 28.70
N SER A 171 18.07 26.49 29.86
CA SER A 171 17.71 25.37 30.75
C SER A 171 16.27 25.45 31.27
N CYS A 172 15.77 26.67 31.55
CA CYS A 172 14.38 26.91 31.93
C CYS A 172 13.42 26.61 30.77
N PHE A 173 13.76 27.04 29.54
CA PHE A 173 12.96 26.72 28.35
C PHE A 173 12.91 25.22 28.07
N ASP A 174 14.02 24.51 28.23
CA ASP A 174 14.08 23.07 28.06
C ASP A 174 13.24 22.34 29.12
N LEU A 175 13.32 22.77 30.39
CA LEU A 175 12.52 22.21 31.46
C LEU A 175 11.02 22.44 31.21
N GLU A 176 10.62 23.65 30.81
CA GLU A 176 9.23 23.98 30.52
C GLU A 176 8.70 23.22 29.30
N GLN A 177 9.48 23.14 28.21
CA GLN A 177 9.14 22.29 27.06
C GLN A 177 9.03 20.81 27.44
N SER A 178 9.89 20.31 28.32
CA SER A 178 9.83 18.92 28.77
C SER A 178 8.54 18.62 29.55
N GLN A 179 8.12 19.53 30.42
CA GLN A 179 6.87 19.41 31.18
C GLN A 179 5.65 19.52 30.27
N THR A 180 5.65 20.46 29.32
CA THR A 180 4.59 20.59 28.30
C THR A 180 4.50 19.32 27.43
N ARG A 181 5.62 18.76 26.97
CA ARG A 181 5.62 17.48 26.23
C ARG A 181 5.03 16.34 27.06
N GLN A 182 5.36 16.23 28.34
CA GLN A 182 4.78 15.21 29.23
C GLN A 182 3.27 15.37 29.41
N GLN A 183 2.77 16.60 29.52
CA GLN A 183 1.33 16.86 29.57
C GLN A 183 0.61 16.52 28.26
N HIS A 184 1.16 16.94 27.12
CA HIS A 184 0.63 16.57 25.80
C HIS A 184 0.64 15.06 25.57
N MET A 185 1.70 14.38 26.02
CA MET A 185 1.81 12.93 25.92
C MET A 185 0.70 12.19 26.65
N ASN A 186 0.10 12.72 27.72
CA ASN A 186 -0.91 12.03 28.54
C ASN A 186 -2.32 12.01 27.91
N ASP A 187 -2.64 12.92 26.98
CA ASP A 187 -4.00 13.08 26.43
C ASP A 187 -4.04 13.08 24.88
N GLU A 188 -2.99 12.59 24.23
CA GLU A 188 -2.87 12.59 22.75
C GLU A 188 -4.06 11.93 22.05
N PHE A 189 -4.56 10.80 22.59
CA PHE A 189 -5.57 10.01 21.90
C PHE A 189 -6.93 10.71 21.90
N GLU A 190 -7.39 11.23 23.04
CA GLU A 190 -8.62 12.00 23.12
C GLU A 190 -8.51 13.30 22.31
N SER A 191 -7.38 13.99 22.39
CA SER A 191 -7.13 15.18 21.57
C SER A 191 -7.20 14.88 20.08
N TYR A 192 -6.63 13.75 19.64
CA TYR A 192 -6.73 13.27 18.27
C TYR A 192 -8.18 12.95 17.87
N LEU A 193 -8.96 12.29 18.72
CA LEU A 193 -10.37 11.98 18.43
C LEU A 193 -11.23 13.24 18.31
N ASN A 194 -10.96 14.25 19.13
CA ASN A 194 -11.68 15.52 19.14
C ASN A 194 -11.25 16.50 18.03
N GLU A 195 -10.08 16.33 17.42
CA GLU A 195 -9.66 17.16 16.29
C GLU A 195 -10.48 16.83 15.03
N GLU A 196 -11.37 17.72 14.59
CA GLU A 196 -12.02 17.57 13.30
C GLU A 196 -10.99 17.72 12.17
N THR A 197 -10.59 16.60 11.58
CA THR A 197 -9.75 16.58 10.37
C THR A 197 -10.38 15.69 9.32
N LYS A 198 -10.54 16.24 8.13
CA LYS A 198 -10.95 15.48 6.94
C LYS A 198 -9.85 15.55 5.90
N LEU A 199 -9.19 14.43 5.67
CA LEU A 199 -8.23 14.28 4.58
C LEU A 199 -9.00 14.18 3.26
N LYS A 200 -8.57 14.95 2.26
CA LYS A 200 -9.05 14.79 0.89
C LYS A 200 -8.45 13.51 0.30
N ARG A 201 -9.07 13.02 -0.77
CA ARG A 201 -8.66 11.77 -1.44
C ARG A 201 -7.19 11.76 -1.87
N ASN A 202 -6.64 12.91 -2.24
CA ASN A 202 -5.27 13.04 -2.76
C ASN A 202 -4.27 13.51 -1.70
N ASP A 203 -4.70 13.69 -0.46
CA ASP A 203 -3.80 14.11 0.61
C ASP A 203 -2.96 12.91 1.06
N ASP A 204 -1.67 13.15 1.32
CA ASP A 204 -0.75 12.12 1.78
C ASP A 204 -0.89 11.91 3.30
N LEU A 205 -1.26 10.68 3.69
CA LEU A 205 -1.42 10.28 5.07
C LEU A 205 -0.10 10.38 5.87
N PHE A 206 1.05 10.15 5.24
CA PHE A 206 2.33 10.33 5.93
C PHE A 206 2.61 11.81 6.19
N GLN A 207 2.29 12.69 5.24
CA GLN A 207 2.44 14.14 5.43
C GLN A 207 1.53 14.65 6.55
N TYR A 208 0.30 14.13 6.66
CA TYR A 208 -0.59 14.43 7.78
C TYR A 208 0.05 14.18 9.14
N TRP A 209 0.68 13.01 9.29
CA TRP A 209 1.34 12.59 10.52
C TRP A 209 2.63 13.37 10.79
N ILE A 210 3.44 13.63 9.77
CA ILE A 210 4.66 14.46 9.88
C ILE A 210 4.32 15.86 10.38
N GLN A 211 3.27 16.50 9.84
CA GLN A 211 2.83 17.83 10.26
C GLN A 211 2.37 17.87 11.73
N ARG A 212 1.97 16.73 12.29
CA ARG A 212 1.46 16.60 13.66
C ARG A 212 2.44 15.94 14.63
N GLN A 213 3.67 15.65 14.20
CA GLN A 213 4.66 14.94 15.03
C GLN A 213 4.93 15.62 16.37
N GLN A 214 4.88 16.95 16.44
CA GLN A 214 5.09 17.69 17.69
C GLN A 214 3.86 17.70 18.59
N LYS A 215 2.66 17.66 17.98
CA LYS A 215 1.38 17.68 18.70
C LYS A 215 1.02 16.31 19.25
N PHE A 216 1.30 15.26 18.46
CA PHE A 216 0.99 13.87 18.78
C PHE A 216 2.23 12.98 18.62
N PRO A 217 3.29 13.17 19.42
CA PRO A 217 4.56 12.46 19.25
C PRO A 217 4.44 10.94 19.39
N ILE A 218 3.60 10.43 20.30
CA ILE A 218 3.41 8.98 20.49
C ILE A 218 2.60 8.40 19.34
N LEU A 219 1.46 9.03 19.02
CA LEU A 219 0.64 8.57 17.89
C LEU A 219 1.40 8.66 16.57
N TYR A 220 2.23 9.68 16.35
CA TYR A 220 3.10 9.79 15.19
C TYR A 220 4.08 8.61 15.10
N SER A 221 4.71 8.26 16.23
CA SER A 221 5.60 7.11 16.32
C SER A 221 4.89 5.80 15.94
N ILE A 222 3.70 5.57 16.49
CA ILE A 222 2.87 4.40 16.18
C ILE A 222 2.41 4.43 14.71
N ALA A 223 1.98 5.59 14.21
CA ALA A 223 1.55 5.77 12.83
C ALA A 223 2.65 5.45 11.83
N LYS A 224 3.88 5.90 12.10
CA LYS A 224 5.04 5.59 11.28
C LYS A 224 5.31 4.09 11.21
N ASP A 225 5.24 3.39 12.33
CA ASP A 225 5.53 1.95 12.36
C ASP A 225 4.42 1.11 11.74
N ILE A 226 3.16 1.44 12.02
CA ILE A 226 2.01 0.65 11.55
C ILE A 226 1.69 0.97 10.09
N LEU A 227 1.60 2.25 9.69
CA LEU A 227 1.14 2.63 8.35
C LEU A 227 2.16 2.31 7.25
N THR A 228 3.42 2.03 7.60
CA THR A 228 4.45 1.57 6.66
C THR A 228 4.32 0.09 6.30
N ILE A 229 3.52 -0.68 7.05
CA ILE A 229 3.24 -2.07 6.73
C ILE A 229 2.38 -2.12 5.45
N PRO A 230 2.82 -2.80 4.38
CA PRO A 230 1.99 -2.97 3.19
C PRO A 230 0.87 -3.98 3.49
N ALA A 231 -0.32 -3.72 2.94
CA ALA A 231 -1.45 -4.66 3.08
C ALA A 231 -1.25 -5.98 2.32
N THR A 232 -0.33 -6.02 1.34
CA THR A 232 -0.10 -7.17 0.48
C THR A 232 1.40 -7.36 0.23
N ASN A 233 1.77 -8.58 -0.14
CA ASN A 233 3.11 -8.95 -0.60
C ASN A 233 3.35 -8.57 -2.09
N THR A 234 2.39 -7.94 -2.78
CA THR A 234 2.46 -7.64 -4.22
C THR A 234 3.69 -6.81 -4.62
N CYS A 235 4.17 -5.91 -3.75
CA CYS A 235 5.39 -5.15 -4.00
C CYS A 235 6.62 -6.06 -4.14
N VAL A 236 6.69 -7.09 -3.29
CA VAL A 236 7.77 -8.08 -3.28
C VAL A 236 7.62 -9.01 -4.49
N GLU A 237 6.41 -9.43 -4.84
CA GLU A 237 6.16 -10.23 -6.04
C GLU A 237 6.53 -9.49 -7.33
N ARG A 238 6.21 -8.18 -7.43
CA ARG A 238 6.64 -7.33 -8.56
C ARG A 238 8.16 -7.24 -8.65
N LEU A 239 8.84 -7.11 -7.50
CA LEU A 239 10.30 -7.11 -7.45
C LEU A 239 10.86 -8.46 -7.95
N PHE A 240 10.34 -9.59 -7.46
CA PHE A 240 10.78 -10.92 -7.88
C PHE A 240 10.45 -11.22 -9.34
N SER A 241 9.31 -10.77 -9.85
CA SER A 241 8.93 -10.92 -11.27
C SER A 241 9.90 -10.16 -12.18
N ALA A 242 10.23 -8.91 -11.81
CA ALA A 242 11.24 -8.13 -12.50
C ALA A 242 12.65 -8.74 -12.37
N SER A 243 12.92 -9.46 -11.27
CA SER A 243 14.16 -10.19 -11.04
C SER A 243 14.27 -11.44 -11.90
N GLY A 244 13.18 -12.20 -12.02
CA GLY A 244 13.08 -13.38 -12.86
C GLY A 244 13.37 -13.04 -14.32
N ALA A 245 12.84 -11.93 -14.82
CA ALA A 245 13.14 -11.43 -16.16
C ALA A 245 14.61 -11.02 -16.35
N ALA A 246 15.30 -10.57 -15.29
CA ALA A 246 16.72 -10.26 -15.32
C ALA A 246 17.61 -11.51 -15.20
N ALA A 247 17.07 -12.60 -14.66
CA ALA A 247 17.75 -13.87 -14.43
C ALA A 247 17.47 -14.95 -15.50
N THR A 248 16.51 -14.73 -16.41
CA THR A 248 16.18 -15.67 -17.51
C THR A 248 17.23 -15.71 -18.62
N GLU A 249 17.15 -16.77 -19.44
CA GLU A 249 18.16 -17.44 -20.29
C GLU A 249 19.15 -16.61 -21.12
N SER A 250 18.94 -15.31 -21.33
CA SER A 250 19.87 -14.47 -22.12
C SER A 250 21.06 -13.91 -21.33
N ARG A 251 21.07 -14.01 -19.98
CA ARG A 251 22.16 -13.48 -19.12
C ARG A 251 22.50 -14.36 -17.91
N THR A 252 23.00 -15.56 -18.17
CA THR A 252 23.25 -16.63 -17.19
C THR A 252 24.51 -16.49 -16.29
N ARG A 253 25.10 -15.29 -16.13
CA ARG A 253 26.36 -15.12 -15.35
C ARG A 253 26.24 -14.33 -14.04
N LEU A 254 25.03 -14.08 -13.55
CA LEU A 254 24.83 -13.38 -12.28
C LEU A 254 24.67 -14.40 -11.14
N SER A 255 25.58 -14.35 -10.15
CA SER A 255 25.44 -15.17 -8.94
C SER A 255 24.31 -14.64 -8.05
N ALA A 256 23.76 -15.49 -7.19
CA ALA A 256 22.70 -15.12 -6.23
C ALA A 256 23.08 -13.85 -5.43
N ASP A 257 24.29 -13.81 -4.85
CA ASP A 257 24.79 -12.64 -4.11
C ASP A 257 24.79 -11.33 -4.92
N LYS A 258 25.09 -11.42 -6.22
CA LYS A 258 25.12 -10.25 -7.10
C LYS A 258 23.71 -9.82 -7.50
N LEU A 259 22.80 -10.77 -7.67
CA LEU A 259 21.39 -10.50 -7.92
C LEU A 259 20.75 -9.80 -6.72
N ASP A 260 21.01 -10.27 -5.50
CA ASP A 260 20.51 -9.67 -4.26
C ASP A 260 20.98 -8.22 -4.10
N LYS A 261 22.29 -7.98 -4.30
CA LYS A 261 22.85 -6.62 -4.29
C LYS A 261 22.24 -5.73 -5.37
N LEU A 262 22.05 -6.27 -6.57
CA LEU A 262 21.42 -5.53 -7.68
C LEU A 262 19.97 -5.17 -7.35
N MET A 263 19.20 -6.08 -6.75
CA MET A 263 17.82 -5.82 -6.34
C MET A 263 17.74 -4.77 -5.24
N PHE A 264 18.61 -4.87 -4.24
CA PHE A 264 18.74 -3.85 -3.20
C PHE A 264 19.02 -2.47 -3.79
N LEU A 265 20.03 -2.37 -4.67
CA LEU A 265 20.39 -1.10 -5.32
C LEU A 265 19.24 -0.57 -6.17
N LYS A 266 18.60 -1.41 -6.99
CA LYS A 266 17.49 -1.01 -7.86
C LYS A 266 16.32 -0.45 -7.06
N LYS A 267 15.93 -1.11 -5.96
CA LYS A 267 14.80 -0.66 -5.14
C LYS A 267 15.12 0.61 -4.35
N ASN A 268 16.36 0.76 -3.88
CA ASN A 268 16.78 1.86 -3.00
C ASN A 268 17.51 3.00 -3.73
N HIS A 269 17.67 2.97 -5.05
CA HIS A 269 18.52 3.92 -5.78
C HIS A 269 18.16 5.39 -5.53
N LEU A 270 16.86 5.72 -5.36
CA LEU A 270 16.43 7.09 -5.04
C LEU A 270 16.89 7.50 -3.63
N ALA A 271 16.62 6.66 -2.62
CA ALA A 271 17.05 6.92 -1.25
C ALA A 271 18.58 7.04 -1.14
N LEU A 272 19.30 6.18 -1.87
CA LEU A 272 20.76 6.24 -1.94
C LEU A 272 21.24 7.54 -2.59
N LYS A 273 20.61 8.02 -3.67
CA LYS A 273 20.92 9.34 -4.27
C LYS A 273 20.73 10.48 -3.28
N PHE A 274 19.66 10.47 -2.49
CA PHE A 274 19.44 11.49 -1.47
C PHE A 274 20.56 11.47 -0.41
N ILE A 275 20.95 10.28 0.07
CA ILE A 275 22.02 10.13 1.07
C ILE A 275 23.39 10.56 0.52
N THR A 276 23.72 10.23 -0.73
CA THR A 276 24.99 10.61 -1.35
C THR A 276 25.07 12.10 -1.65
N ASN A 277 23.93 12.72 -1.97
CA ASN A 277 23.88 14.16 -2.23
C ASN A 277 23.91 14.97 -0.93
N SER A 278 23.35 14.47 0.17
CA SER A 278 23.40 15.14 1.48
C SER A 278 24.74 15.01 2.20
N THR A 279 25.62 14.12 1.76
CA THR A 279 26.96 13.90 2.33
C THR A 279 28.08 14.62 1.57
N SER A 280 27.75 15.35 0.49
CA SER A 280 28.71 16.21 -0.22
C SER A 280 28.66 17.64 0.32
N PRO A 281 29.79 18.24 0.77
CA PRO A 281 29.81 19.62 1.23
C PRO A 281 29.69 20.58 0.02
N GLU A 282 28.57 21.31 0.00
CA GLU A 282 28.21 22.49 -0.81
C GLU A 282 28.37 22.46 -2.34
N THR A 283 27.24 22.65 -3.03
CA THR A 283 27.02 23.91 -3.77
C THR A 283 25.52 24.23 -3.81
N ASN A 284 25.17 25.40 -3.27
CA ASN A 284 23.87 26.03 -3.45
C ASN A 284 23.58 26.23 -4.95
N THR A 285 22.50 25.64 -5.46
CA THR A 285 21.71 26.20 -6.56
C THR A 285 20.29 25.71 -6.40
N THR A 286 19.38 26.66 -6.19
CA THR A 286 17.93 26.49 -6.32
C THR A 286 17.61 25.92 -7.69
N ALA A 287 17.25 24.64 -7.75
CA ALA A 287 16.68 24.02 -8.94
C ALA A 287 15.31 23.46 -8.56
N SER A 288 14.29 24.24 -8.90
CA SER A 288 12.93 23.77 -9.14
C SER A 288 12.98 22.53 -10.04
N ALA A 289 12.84 21.33 -9.46
CA ALA A 289 12.73 20.11 -10.23
C ALA A 289 11.27 19.93 -10.66
N SER A 290 10.94 20.57 -11.78
CA SER A 290 9.86 20.16 -12.66
C SER A 290 9.99 18.66 -12.94
N TYR A 291 8.88 17.96 -12.75
CA TYR A 291 8.73 16.54 -13.04
C TYR A 291 8.97 16.27 -14.52
N ASP A 292 9.84 15.31 -14.82
CA ASP A 292 9.77 14.51 -16.05
C ASP A 292 10.15 13.06 -15.71
N GLU A 293 9.12 12.21 -15.60
CA GLU A 293 9.22 10.75 -15.65
C GLU A 293 9.46 10.33 -17.10
N LEU A 294 10.70 10.28 -17.57
CA LEU A 294 11.03 9.67 -18.86
C LEU A 294 12.29 8.81 -18.79
N SER A 295 12.09 7.49 -19.04
CA SER A 295 13.02 6.55 -19.73
C SER A 295 12.93 5.09 -19.26
N ILE A 296 11.86 4.67 -18.56
CA ILE A 296 11.57 3.22 -18.39
C ILE A 296 10.29 2.81 -19.14
N ASN A 297 9.43 3.76 -19.53
CA ASN A 297 8.19 3.45 -20.24
C ASN A 297 8.34 3.31 -21.77
N GLU A 298 9.39 3.84 -22.39
CA GLU A 298 9.57 3.73 -23.84
C GLU A 298 9.89 2.29 -24.26
N ARG A 299 10.65 1.55 -23.46
CA ARG A 299 10.97 0.14 -23.76
C ARG A 299 9.79 -0.81 -23.54
N SER A 300 8.82 -0.43 -22.70
CA SER A 300 7.58 -1.19 -22.52
C SER A 300 6.55 -0.91 -23.61
N LYS A 301 6.56 0.30 -24.20
CA LYS A 301 5.79 0.62 -25.40
C LYS A 301 6.36 -0.08 -26.63
N ASP A 302 7.68 -0.08 -26.81
CA ASP A 302 8.32 -0.79 -27.93
C ASP A 302 8.08 -2.32 -27.87
N LEU A 303 7.98 -2.90 -26.67
CA LEU A 303 7.63 -4.32 -26.49
C LEU A 303 6.15 -4.62 -26.77
N LEU A 304 5.25 -3.66 -26.54
CA LEU A 304 3.82 -3.78 -26.85
C LEU A 304 3.52 -3.51 -28.34
N ASP A 305 4.28 -2.60 -28.97
CA ASP A 305 4.14 -2.28 -30.40
C ASP A 305 4.82 -3.34 -31.28
N HIS A 306 5.92 -3.99 -30.84
CA HIS A 306 6.46 -5.16 -31.53
C HIS A 306 5.53 -6.40 -31.44
N GLN A 307 4.79 -6.58 -30.35
CA GLN A 307 3.78 -7.65 -30.27
C GLN A 307 2.57 -7.38 -31.17
N LYS A 308 2.19 -6.12 -31.37
CA LYS A 308 1.13 -5.75 -32.33
C LYS A 308 1.57 -5.89 -33.78
N ASN A 309 2.79 -5.50 -34.14
CA ASN A 309 3.24 -5.58 -35.53
C ASN A 309 3.54 -7.02 -35.98
N ASN A 310 4.04 -7.91 -35.11
CA ASN A 310 4.17 -9.33 -35.44
C ASN A 310 2.81 -10.03 -35.66
N THR A 311 1.74 -9.53 -35.02
CA THR A 311 0.37 -10.06 -35.24
C THR A 311 -0.23 -9.60 -36.58
N ILE A 312 0.28 -8.49 -37.15
CA ILE A 312 -0.20 -7.94 -38.43
C ILE A 312 0.60 -8.51 -39.61
N GLU A 313 1.90 -8.78 -39.45
CA GLU A 313 2.71 -9.46 -40.48
C GLU A 313 2.29 -10.94 -40.66
N GLU A 314 1.96 -11.68 -39.58
CA GLU A 314 1.43 -13.05 -39.70
C GLU A 314 0.03 -13.11 -40.35
N GLN A 315 -0.76 -12.04 -40.32
CA GLN A 315 -2.06 -11.97 -41.00
C GLN A 315 -1.99 -11.47 -42.45
N THR A 316 -0.85 -10.91 -42.88
CA THR A 316 -0.66 -10.45 -44.27
C THR A 316 0.09 -11.46 -45.13
N ASP A 317 0.87 -12.36 -44.52
CA ASP A 317 1.52 -13.48 -45.23
C ASP A 317 0.58 -14.68 -45.52
N GLU A 318 -0.56 -14.81 -44.82
CA GLU A 318 -1.60 -15.80 -45.14
C GLU A 318 -2.56 -15.35 -46.26
N ALA A 319 -2.47 -14.11 -46.75
CA ALA A 319 -3.38 -13.54 -47.74
C ALA A 319 -2.82 -13.47 -49.18
N ASN A 320 -1.61 -14.00 -49.45
CA ASN A 320 -0.94 -13.86 -50.75
C ASN A 320 -0.50 -15.18 -51.42
N ASN A 321 -1.17 -16.30 -51.12
CA ASN A 321 -0.82 -17.60 -51.73
C ASN A 321 -2.00 -18.33 -52.40
N ASP A 322 -2.94 -17.56 -52.96
CA ASP A 322 -3.93 -18.07 -53.92
C ASP A 322 -3.83 -17.26 -55.23
N ASP A 323 -2.93 -17.68 -56.11
CA ASP A 323 -3.06 -17.51 -57.57
C ASP A 323 -1.93 -18.29 -58.27
N ASP A 324 -2.15 -19.58 -58.51
CA ASP A 324 -1.70 -20.25 -59.75
C ASP A 324 -2.33 -21.65 -59.80
N TYR A 325 -3.31 -21.83 -60.69
CA TYR A 325 -3.36 -22.87 -61.72
C TYR A 325 -4.79 -22.95 -62.30
N PHE A 326 -4.97 -22.24 -63.42
CA PHE A 326 -5.93 -22.62 -64.46
C PHE A 326 -5.56 -24.01 -65.00
N PHE A 327 -6.49 -24.96 -64.96
CA PHE A 327 -7.03 -25.69 -66.12
C PHE A 327 -8.23 -26.57 -65.73
#